data_AF-A0A7S3S8U4-F1
#
_entry.id   AF-A0A7S3S8U4-F1
#
_cell.length_a   1.000
_cell.length_b   1.000
_cell.length_c   1.000
_cell.angle_alpha   90.00
_cell.angle_beta   90.00
_cell.angle_gamma   90.00
#
_symmetry.space_group_name_H-M   'P 1'
#
loop_
_entity.id
_entity.type
_entity.pdbx_description
1 polymer ?
#
loop_
_entity_poly.entity_id
_entity_poly.type
_entity_poly.pdbx_seq_one_letter_code
_entity_poly.pdbx_strand_id
1 'polypeptide(L)'
;MAGAPGEEQEETGPLVFQRGKKLNDEYYIVSVHDNAEGAYVKVSAYELETSDTFDLSYTYADFDALFKTHPELVNPAKKEGRYDWVIDRLDFASEGGTAAKRLTLASEPTAEDETPAAKTGAPTKAAPKERMTYGERVKLRQEAEKLEEKRAQNIALKSERNRKAFVAELQEKRKLEELKVQSRKQRIDEERAERREKSEMQHHLDEERRKRYAENDKKREERIAALAAERKTRDLSQIKEIIETSQQKKEAMRKKLEEARERKIEEDKAAHAEIAVHKEEEKKVEQKRDQKIAERNARLKQAEREYLAYRQKRIDEIAQEKLEAESAKQAYLRERATQRASQLRQKHEKIEAWETKDDERTQNNMKKEHQRNMLMLDHIESLRKQFNRQQQDAASRKQASLEQRKEAEAKAAADREAENAHKAEMEQRRLANISHKEKHREDKNQDYCRHIRDLKTAEALRLREQMEQVEYAKDQTREARMREREFQSEQDQAAAAINALREENIRKREKERDEKFAQALADEKQKEHQRKLEQQARKHQRRQQEEERAEKSQEEENQRRRQMQTLEQQRETMIRDRAVERNKREQERHKPGPGDHASQAPVTAEG
;
A
#
# COMPACT_ATOMS: atom_id res chain seq x y z
N MET A 1 -11.27 -8.96 -34.25
CA MET A 1 -10.73 -7.67 -34.71
C MET A 1 -11.82 -6.64 -34.50
N ALA A 2 -11.73 -5.88 -33.41
CA ALA A 2 -12.64 -4.78 -33.09
C ALA A 2 -11.82 -3.50 -33.26
N GLY A 3 -12.23 -2.66 -34.21
CA GLY A 3 -11.60 -1.37 -34.48
C GLY A 3 -11.83 -0.40 -33.32
N ALA A 4 -10.79 0.34 -32.95
CA ALA A 4 -10.85 1.36 -31.91
C ALA A 4 -11.67 2.58 -32.40
N PRO A 5 -12.65 3.07 -31.63
CA PRO A 5 -13.43 4.26 -31.98
C PRO A 5 -12.68 5.54 -31.56
N GLY A 6 -11.50 5.77 -32.15
CA GLY A 6 -10.56 6.80 -31.68
C GLY A 6 -10.26 7.95 -32.63
N GLU A 7 -10.55 7.84 -33.94
CA GLU A 7 -9.99 8.76 -34.94
C GLU A 7 -11.04 9.65 -35.66
N GLU A 8 -12.35 9.42 -35.51
CA GLU A 8 -13.37 10.21 -36.23
C GLU A 8 -13.70 11.57 -35.57
N GLN A 9 -13.26 11.84 -34.34
CA GLN A 9 -13.54 13.12 -33.67
C GLN A 9 -12.70 14.30 -34.19
N GLU A 10 -11.53 14.05 -34.81
CA GLU A 10 -10.67 15.13 -35.27
C GLU A 10 -11.24 15.89 -36.48
N GLU A 11 -12.12 15.27 -37.28
CA GLU A 11 -12.69 15.93 -38.47
C GLU A 11 -13.89 16.83 -38.17
N THR A 12 -14.54 16.73 -37.00
CA THR A 12 -15.86 17.36 -36.84
C THR A 12 -15.78 18.86 -36.51
N GLY A 13 -14.64 19.36 -36.02
CA GLY A 13 -14.47 20.75 -35.55
C GLY A 13 -15.13 20.99 -34.17
N PRO A 14 -14.83 22.11 -33.48
CA PRO A 14 -15.41 22.42 -32.17
C PRO A 14 -16.92 22.68 -32.24
N LEU A 15 -17.65 22.22 -31.22
CA LEU A 15 -19.06 22.55 -30.99
C LEU A 15 -19.20 24.06 -30.71
N VAL A 16 -19.93 24.78 -31.55
CA VAL A 16 -20.11 26.23 -31.45
C VAL A 16 -21.52 26.65 -31.03
N PHE A 17 -22.53 25.81 -31.28
CA PHE A 17 -23.92 26.13 -30.97
C PHE A 17 -24.74 24.87 -30.70
N GLN A 18 -25.69 24.94 -29.77
CA GLN A 18 -26.55 23.80 -29.43
C GLN A 18 -27.95 24.28 -29.01
N ARG A 19 -29.00 23.69 -29.58
CA ARG A 19 -30.40 24.02 -29.27
C ARG A 19 -31.29 22.78 -29.39
N GLY A 20 -32.29 22.66 -28.52
CA GLY A 20 -33.33 21.65 -28.67
C GLY A 20 -34.36 22.07 -29.72
N LYS A 21 -34.73 21.18 -30.63
CA LYS A 21 -35.78 21.41 -31.63
C LYS A 21 -36.71 20.20 -31.72
N LYS A 22 -38.01 20.46 -31.85
CA LYS A 22 -39.02 19.43 -32.13
C LYS A 22 -39.14 19.28 -33.65
N LEU A 23 -38.88 18.08 -34.18
CA LEU A 23 -38.99 17.76 -35.62
C LEU A 23 -39.92 16.54 -35.75
N ASN A 24 -40.99 16.64 -36.55
CA ASN A 24 -41.97 15.55 -36.73
C ASN A 24 -42.48 14.93 -35.41
N ASP A 25 -42.80 15.78 -34.42
CA ASP A 25 -43.25 15.40 -33.07
C ASP A 25 -42.23 14.73 -32.13
N GLU A 26 -41.00 14.53 -32.58
CA GLU A 26 -39.89 14.00 -31.78
C GLU A 26 -38.94 15.13 -31.34
N TYR A 27 -38.31 14.98 -30.18
CA TYR A 27 -37.36 15.96 -29.65
C TYR A 27 -35.92 15.60 -30.04
N TYR A 28 -35.25 16.54 -30.69
CA TYR A 28 -33.86 16.42 -31.11
C TYR A 28 -32.99 17.45 -30.40
N ILE A 29 -31.75 17.06 -30.10
CA ILE A 29 -30.69 17.99 -29.72
C ILE A 29 -29.91 18.33 -30.99
N VAL A 30 -30.03 19.56 -31.47
CA VAL A 30 -29.31 20.03 -32.66
C VAL A 30 -28.01 20.70 -32.24
N SER A 31 -26.91 20.21 -32.77
CA SER A 31 -25.54 20.65 -32.47
C SER A 31 -24.86 21.14 -33.75
N VAL A 32 -24.21 22.30 -33.69
CA VAL A 32 -23.49 22.89 -34.82
C VAL A 32 -22.00 22.89 -34.52
N HIS A 33 -21.22 22.30 -35.42
CA HIS A 33 -19.77 22.25 -35.37
C HIS A 33 -19.18 23.13 -36.48
N ASP A 34 -18.22 23.98 -36.13
CA ASP A 34 -17.57 24.92 -37.06
C ASP A 34 -16.13 24.44 -37.31
N ASN A 35 -15.90 23.72 -38.41
CA ASN A 35 -14.56 23.28 -38.77
C ASN A 35 -13.87 24.33 -39.64
N ALA A 36 -13.11 25.21 -38.98
CA ALA A 36 -12.33 26.26 -39.64
C ALA A 36 -11.20 25.71 -40.54
N GLU A 37 -10.67 24.52 -40.24
CA GLU A 37 -9.61 23.88 -41.03
C GLU A 37 -10.17 23.23 -42.30
N GLY A 38 -11.34 22.60 -42.19
CA GLY A 38 -12.08 22.01 -43.30
C GLY A 38 -12.92 23.00 -44.12
N ALA A 39 -13.08 24.24 -43.64
CA ALA A 39 -13.91 25.29 -44.23
C ALA A 39 -15.39 24.89 -44.46
N TYR A 40 -15.97 24.14 -43.51
CA TYR A 40 -17.38 23.77 -43.51
C TYR A 40 -18.02 23.88 -42.12
N VAL A 41 -19.34 23.99 -42.12
CA VAL A 41 -20.20 23.94 -40.95
C VAL A 41 -21.02 22.66 -41.00
N LYS A 42 -20.99 21.87 -39.91
CA LYS A 42 -21.74 20.62 -39.79
C LYS A 42 -22.84 20.79 -38.73
N VAL A 43 -24.09 20.54 -39.13
CA VAL A 43 -25.27 20.56 -38.28
C VAL A 43 -25.73 19.12 -38.05
N SER A 44 -25.73 18.68 -36.80
CA SER A 44 -26.08 17.32 -36.39
C SER A 44 -27.32 17.34 -35.51
N ALA A 45 -28.35 16.60 -35.87
CA ALA A 45 -29.55 16.40 -35.05
C ALA A 45 -29.47 15.03 -34.37
N TYR A 46 -29.41 15.03 -33.04
CA TYR A 46 -29.35 13.82 -32.22
C TYR A 46 -30.75 13.45 -31.70
N GLU A 47 -31.23 12.27 -32.06
CA GLU A 47 -32.53 11.73 -31.64
C GLU A 47 -32.42 11.10 -30.25
N LEU A 48 -33.19 11.59 -29.29
CA LEU A 48 -33.08 11.14 -27.90
C LEU A 48 -33.57 9.70 -27.66
N GLU A 49 -34.49 9.21 -28.49
CA GLU A 49 -35.11 7.90 -28.30
C GLU A 49 -34.28 6.76 -28.93
N THR A 50 -33.80 6.97 -30.15
CA THR A 50 -33.07 5.96 -30.93
C THR A 50 -31.55 6.06 -30.77
N SER A 51 -31.05 7.20 -30.26
CA SER A 51 -29.62 7.56 -30.27
C SER A 51 -29.02 7.71 -31.66
N ASP A 52 -29.85 7.86 -32.69
CA ASP A 52 -29.41 8.11 -34.05
C ASP A 52 -28.96 9.57 -34.23
N THR A 53 -27.96 9.79 -35.08
CA THR A 53 -27.43 11.12 -35.41
C THR A 53 -27.58 11.39 -36.90
N PHE A 54 -28.23 12.50 -37.23
CA PHE A 54 -28.46 12.92 -38.61
C PHE A 54 -27.65 14.16 -38.93
N ASP A 55 -26.80 14.09 -39.95
CA ASP A 55 -25.83 15.12 -40.27
C ASP A 55 -26.18 15.88 -41.57
N LEU A 56 -26.00 17.20 -41.52
CA LEU A 56 -26.12 18.11 -42.66
C LEU A 56 -24.90 19.05 -42.69
N SER A 57 -24.10 18.98 -43.74
CA SER A 57 -22.86 19.76 -43.86
C SER A 57 -22.94 20.78 -44.99
N TYR A 58 -22.42 21.98 -44.74
CA TYR A 58 -22.32 23.07 -45.72
C TYR A 58 -20.88 23.55 -45.80
N THR A 59 -20.34 23.71 -47.01
CA THR A 59 -19.12 24.51 -47.17
C THR A 59 -19.39 25.96 -46.77
N TYR A 60 -18.37 26.72 -46.35
CA TYR A 60 -18.57 28.13 -46.01
C TYR A 60 -19.20 28.95 -47.15
N ALA A 61 -18.87 28.62 -48.40
CA ALA A 61 -19.45 29.26 -49.58
C ALA A 61 -20.95 28.97 -49.72
N ASP A 62 -21.36 27.71 -49.53
CA ASP A 62 -22.76 27.29 -49.58
C ASP A 62 -23.55 27.87 -48.40
N PHE A 63 -22.94 27.86 -47.21
CA PHE A 63 -23.52 28.41 -46.00
C PHE A 63 -23.78 29.92 -46.14
N ASP A 64 -22.80 30.69 -46.65
CA ASP A 64 -22.98 32.12 -46.91
C ASP A 64 -24.01 32.40 -48.01
N ALA A 65 -24.16 31.49 -48.99
CA ALA A 65 -25.15 31.63 -50.05
C ALA A 65 -26.59 31.60 -49.54
N LEU A 66 -26.87 30.85 -48.46
CA LEU A 66 -28.20 30.77 -47.83
C LEU A 66 -28.71 32.14 -47.35
N PHE A 67 -27.82 33.05 -46.96
CA PHE A 67 -28.19 34.32 -46.32
C PHE A 67 -28.16 35.53 -47.25
N LYS A 68 -27.83 35.36 -48.55
CA LYS A 68 -27.73 36.47 -49.51
C LYS A 68 -29.03 37.29 -49.65
N THR A 69 -30.17 36.65 -49.41
CA THR A 69 -31.51 37.24 -49.48
C THR A 69 -31.99 37.84 -48.16
N HIS A 70 -31.22 37.72 -47.07
CA HIS A 70 -31.60 38.14 -45.72
C HIS A 70 -30.65 39.22 -45.16
N PRO A 71 -30.92 40.53 -45.39
CA PRO A 71 -30.00 41.64 -45.09
C PRO A 71 -29.49 41.69 -43.65
N GLU A 72 -30.28 41.21 -42.69
CA GLU A 72 -29.92 41.21 -41.27
C GLU A 72 -28.91 40.11 -40.90
N LEU A 73 -28.81 39.07 -41.72
CA LEU A 73 -27.94 37.88 -41.57
C LEU A 73 -26.78 37.84 -42.57
N VAL A 74 -26.74 38.76 -43.56
CA VAL A 74 -25.62 38.90 -44.51
C VAL A 74 -24.29 39.20 -43.80
N ASN A 75 -24.30 39.77 -42.59
CA ASN A 75 -23.08 40.03 -41.84
C ASN A 75 -22.52 38.74 -41.17
N PRO A 76 -21.31 38.27 -41.53
CA PRO A 76 -20.70 37.07 -40.93
C PRO A 76 -20.42 37.18 -39.43
N ALA A 77 -20.39 38.40 -38.88
CA ALA A 77 -20.20 38.61 -37.44
C ALA A 77 -21.38 38.12 -36.59
N LYS A 78 -22.56 37.92 -37.18
CA LYS A 78 -23.75 37.39 -36.50
C LYS A 78 -23.89 35.87 -36.68
N LYS A 79 -22.88 35.12 -36.23
CA LYS A 79 -22.84 33.65 -36.38
C LYS A 79 -24.04 32.96 -35.74
N GLU A 80 -24.41 33.33 -34.51
CA GLU A 80 -25.54 32.72 -33.79
C GLU A 80 -26.88 32.89 -34.52
N GLY A 81 -27.20 34.09 -35.00
CA GLY A 81 -28.44 34.33 -35.75
C GLY A 81 -28.51 33.58 -37.08
N ARG A 82 -27.36 33.21 -37.68
CA ARG A 82 -27.30 32.34 -38.86
C ARG A 82 -27.55 30.88 -38.48
N TYR A 83 -27.01 30.42 -37.36
CA TYR A 83 -27.28 29.08 -36.84
C TYR A 83 -28.75 28.92 -36.46
N ASP A 84 -29.34 29.88 -35.75
CA ASP A 84 -30.78 29.87 -35.43
C ASP A 84 -31.63 29.82 -36.69
N TRP A 85 -31.33 30.63 -37.70
CA TRP A 85 -32.09 30.64 -38.96
C TRP A 85 -32.07 29.29 -39.68
N VAL A 86 -30.92 28.59 -39.66
CA VAL A 86 -30.77 27.24 -40.22
C VAL A 86 -31.53 26.22 -39.38
N ILE A 87 -31.36 26.27 -38.05
CA ILE A 87 -32.03 25.36 -37.11
C ILE A 87 -33.54 25.48 -37.21
N ASP A 88 -34.10 26.69 -37.24
CA ASP A 88 -35.54 26.96 -37.37
C ASP A 88 -36.14 26.35 -38.65
N ARG A 89 -35.31 26.10 -39.68
CA ARG A 89 -35.72 25.55 -40.98
C ARG A 89 -35.31 24.09 -41.20
N LEU A 90 -34.65 23.43 -40.24
CA LEU A 90 -34.34 22.01 -40.35
C LEU A 90 -35.63 21.18 -40.45
N ASP A 91 -35.62 20.22 -41.35
CA ASP A 91 -36.70 19.25 -41.56
C ASP A 91 -36.12 17.90 -42.02
N PHE A 92 -36.94 16.84 -42.03
CA PHE A 92 -36.57 15.54 -42.57
C PHE A 92 -37.24 15.31 -43.92
N ALA A 93 -36.43 15.13 -44.97
CA ALA A 93 -36.93 14.67 -46.25
C ALA A 93 -37.02 13.13 -46.25
N SER A 94 -38.21 12.60 -46.52
CA SER A 94 -38.39 11.19 -46.87
C SER A 94 -38.08 11.00 -48.35
N GLU A 95 -36.84 10.62 -48.67
CA GLU A 95 -36.45 10.31 -50.05
C GLU A 95 -37.19 9.03 -50.49
N GLY A 96 -38.08 9.16 -51.49
CA GLY A 96 -39.10 8.16 -51.81
C GLY A 96 -38.55 6.73 -52.00
N GLY A 97 -38.94 5.83 -51.10
CA GLY A 97 -38.78 4.38 -51.24
C GLY A 97 -37.90 3.70 -50.20
N THR A 98 -37.06 4.43 -49.47
CA THR A 98 -36.23 3.89 -48.38
C THR A 98 -36.49 4.65 -47.09
N ALA A 99 -36.76 3.94 -45.99
CA ALA A 99 -37.13 4.49 -44.68
C ALA A 99 -36.00 5.27 -43.95
N ALA A 100 -35.00 5.78 -44.68
CA ALA A 100 -33.90 6.55 -44.11
C ALA A 100 -34.29 8.02 -43.98
N LYS A 101 -34.44 8.51 -42.74
CA LYS A 101 -34.61 9.93 -42.41
C LYS A 101 -33.33 10.67 -42.85
N ARG A 102 -33.43 11.71 -43.70
CA ARG A 102 -32.30 12.58 -44.05
C ARG A 102 -32.60 14.02 -43.67
N LEU A 103 -31.67 14.65 -42.94
CA LEU A 103 -31.79 16.04 -42.52
C LEU A 103 -31.65 16.98 -43.74
N THR A 104 -32.61 17.87 -43.93
CA THR A 104 -32.65 18.85 -45.03
C THR A 104 -33.09 20.21 -44.50
N LEU A 105 -33.02 21.23 -45.36
CA LEU A 105 -33.39 22.60 -45.04
C LEU A 105 -34.66 22.99 -45.80
N ALA A 106 -35.72 23.30 -45.07
CA ALA A 106 -36.98 23.80 -45.61
C ALA A 106 -36.88 25.29 -46.02
N SER A 107 -37.70 25.71 -46.98
CA SER A 107 -37.79 27.11 -47.41
C SER A 107 -38.49 28.02 -46.40
N GLU A 108 -39.45 27.46 -45.64
CA GLU A 108 -40.19 28.16 -44.59
C GLU A 108 -39.76 27.64 -43.20
N PRO A 109 -39.75 28.48 -42.15
CA PRO A 109 -39.51 28.02 -40.79
C PRO A 109 -40.50 26.92 -40.40
N THR A 110 -40.00 25.82 -39.83
CA THR A 110 -40.84 24.75 -39.32
C THR A 110 -41.67 25.29 -38.15
N ALA A 111 -42.99 25.11 -38.19
CA ALA A 111 -43.88 25.66 -37.16
C ALA A 111 -43.54 25.11 -35.77
N GLU A 112 -43.15 25.99 -34.84
CA GLU A 112 -43.01 25.65 -33.42
C GLU A 112 -44.39 25.80 -32.74
N ASP A 113 -44.76 24.85 -31.87
CA ASP A 113 -45.98 24.92 -31.05
C ASP A 113 -45.96 26.18 -30.17
N GLU A 114 -46.98 27.04 -30.34
CA GLU A 114 -47.10 28.38 -29.75
C GLU A 114 -47.08 28.40 -28.21
N THR A 115 -46.18 29.19 -27.61
CA THR A 115 -46.36 29.72 -26.24
C THR A 115 -47.01 31.12 -26.30
N PRO A 116 -48.05 31.43 -25.49
CA PRO A 116 -48.94 32.55 -25.76
C PRO A 116 -48.40 33.90 -25.26
N ALA A 117 -48.44 34.90 -26.14
CA ALA A 117 -48.10 36.30 -25.86
C ALA A 117 -49.24 37.07 -25.16
N ALA A 118 -48.91 37.75 -24.07
CA ALA A 118 -49.85 38.56 -23.29
C ALA A 118 -50.15 39.92 -23.96
N LYS A 119 -51.42 40.14 -24.29
CA LYS A 119 -52.04 41.43 -24.62
C LYS A 119 -52.06 42.36 -23.41
N THR A 120 -51.78 43.66 -23.59
CA THR A 120 -52.52 44.72 -22.86
C THR A 120 -52.51 46.04 -23.65
N GLY A 121 -53.67 46.41 -24.16
CA GLY A 121 -54.01 47.79 -24.51
C GLY A 121 -54.92 48.38 -23.43
N ALA A 122 -54.70 49.64 -23.05
CA ALA A 122 -55.69 50.44 -22.34
C ALA A 122 -55.50 51.95 -22.61
N PRO A 123 -56.58 52.76 -22.63
CA PRO A 123 -56.63 54.08 -23.24
C PRO A 123 -56.45 55.25 -22.24
N THR A 124 -55.85 56.34 -22.69
CA THR A 124 -55.66 57.58 -21.92
C THR A 124 -56.87 58.50 -22.00
N LYS A 125 -57.46 58.85 -20.85
CA LYS A 125 -58.44 59.94 -20.69
C LYS A 125 -57.74 61.30 -20.74
N ALA A 126 -58.35 62.26 -21.45
CA ALA A 126 -57.91 63.65 -21.56
C ALA A 126 -58.25 64.46 -20.29
N ALA A 127 -57.34 65.37 -19.90
CA ALA A 127 -57.55 66.35 -18.83
C ALA A 127 -57.63 67.79 -19.41
N PRO A 128 -58.40 68.71 -18.80
CA PRO A 128 -58.73 70.01 -19.37
C PRO A 128 -57.62 71.03 -19.10
N LYS A 129 -57.26 71.81 -20.14
CA LYS A 129 -56.28 72.90 -20.06
C LYS A 129 -56.98 74.19 -19.60
N GLU A 130 -56.78 74.57 -18.35
CA GLU A 130 -57.09 75.92 -17.84
C GLU A 130 -55.76 76.68 -17.60
N ARG A 131 -55.71 77.95 -18.01
CA ARG A 131 -54.49 78.76 -18.08
C ARG A 131 -54.02 79.16 -16.67
N MET A 132 -52.98 78.51 -16.14
CA MET A 132 -52.38 78.88 -14.84
C MET A 132 -51.64 80.23 -14.88
N THR A 133 -51.90 81.01 -13.83
CA THR A 133 -51.38 82.35 -13.58
C THR A 133 -49.91 82.32 -13.12
N TYR A 134 -49.20 83.45 -13.22
CA TYR A 134 -47.76 83.54 -12.93
C TYR A 134 -47.41 83.14 -11.48
N GLY A 135 -48.28 83.45 -10.51
CA GLY A 135 -48.09 83.06 -9.11
C GLY A 135 -48.14 81.54 -8.87
N GLU A 136 -48.99 80.83 -9.61
CA GLU A 136 -49.08 79.36 -9.55
C GLU A 136 -47.86 78.70 -10.20
N ARG A 137 -47.30 79.33 -11.23
CA ARG A 137 -46.05 78.91 -11.87
C ARG A 137 -44.84 79.01 -10.93
N VAL A 138 -44.79 80.04 -10.07
CA VAL A 138 -43.74 80.18 -9.05
C VAL A 138 -43.91 79.17 -7.92
N LYS A 139 -45.14 78.92 -7.46
CA LYS A 139 -45.43 77.86 -6.48
C LYS A 139 -45.07 76.47 -7.01
N LEU A 140 -45.39 76.17 -8.27
CA LEU A 140 -45.00 74.91 -8.93
C LEU A 140 -43.48 74.75 -9.06
N ARG A 141 -42.72 75.84 -9.26
CA ARG A 141 -41.24 75.77 -9.24
C ARG A 141 -40.72 75.47 -7.84
N GLN A 142 -41.25 76.10 -6.81
CA GLN A 142 -40.86 75.82 -5.42
C GLN A 142 -41.27 74.40 -4.99
N GLU A 143 -42.40 73.89 -5.47
CA GLU A 143 -42.81 72.50 -5.27
C GLU A 143 -41.93 71.52 -6.05
N ALA A 144 -41.51 71.87 -7.28
CA ALA A 144 -40.57 71.08 -8.06
C ALA A 144 -39.18 71.03 -7.40
N GLU A 145 -38.67 72.15 -6.88
CA GLU A 145 -37.41 72.19 -6.12
C GLU A 145 -37.50 71.36 -4.84
N LYS A 146 -38.62 71.42 -4.10
CA LYS A 146 -38.86 70.55 -2.94
C LYS A 146 -38.94 69.07 -3.31
N LEU A 147 -39.49 68.74 -4.47
CA LEU A 147 -39.52 67.36 -4.97
C LEU A 147 -38.13 66.90 -5.44
N GLU A 148 -37.33 67.79 -6.02
CA GLU A 148 -35.96 67.52 -6.43
C GLU A 148 -35.05 67.33 -5.21
N GLU A 149 -35.21 68.13 -4.16
CA GLU A 149 -34.54 67.95 -2.87
C GLU A 149 -34.92 66.61 -2.22
N LYS A 150 -36.20 66.24 -2.23
CA LYS A 150 -36.65 64.90 -1.78
C LYS A 150 -36.10 63.77 -2.64
N ARG A 151 -35.93 63.97 -3.95
CA ARG A 151 -35.29 62.98 -4.85
C ARG A 151 -33.81 62.84 -4.52
N ALA A 152 -33.10 63.94 -4.33
CA ALA A 152 -31.69 63.95 -3.94
C ALA A 152 -31.49 63.25 -2.59
N GLN A 153 -32.32 63.53 -1.58
CA GLN A 153 -32.31 62.84 -0.29
C GLN A 153 -32.61 61.33 -0.44
N ASN A 154 -33.58 60.94 -1.27
CA ASN A 154 -33.87 59.53 -1.52
C ASN A 154 -32.74 58.81 -2.27
N ILE A 155 -32.08 59.48 -3.21
CA ILE A 155 -30.90 58.95 -3.91
C ILE A 155 -29.74 58.77 -2.92
N ALA A 156 -29.50 59.76 -2.05
CA ALA A 156 -28.49 59.70 -1.01
C ALA A 156 -28.75 58.53 -0.05
N LEU A 157 -29.98 58.39 0.47
CA LEU A 157 -30.37 57.27 1.35
C LEU A 157 -30.23 55.90 0.67
N LYS A 158 -30.61 55.79 -0.62
CA LYS A 158 -30.40 54.55 -1.39
C LYS A 158 -28.92 54.24 -1.58
N SER A 159 -28.09 55.24 -1.87
CA SER A 159 -26.64 55.07 -2.01
C SER A 159 -25.99 54.64 -0.70
N GLU A 160 -26.42 55.19 0.44
CA GLU A 160 -25.92 54.83 1.77
C GLU A 160 -26.35 53.42 2.16
N ARG A 161 -27.60 53.03 1.86
CA ARG A 161 -28.11 51.67 2.06
C ARG A 161 -27.33 50.64 1.23
N ASN A 162 -27.05 50.96 -0.04
CA ASN A 162 -26.24 50.11 -0.91
C ASN A 162 -24.79 49.98 -0.41
N ARG A 163 -24.20 51.09 0.07
CA ARG A 163 -22.86 51.07 0.68
C ARG A 163 -22.82 50.18 1.93
N LYS A 164 -23.82 50.30 2.81
CA LYS A 164 -23.94 49.43 4.01
C LYS A 164 -24.11 47.97 3.64
N ALA A 165 -24.96 47.66 2.65
CA ALA A 165 -25.13 46.29 2.16
C ALA A 165 -23.83 45.71 1.58
N PHE A 166 -23.12 46.50 0.77
CA PHE A 166 -21.82 46.09 0.21
C PHE A 166 -20.77 45.81 1.30
N VAL A 167 -20.67 46.67 2.31
CA VAL A 167 -19.74 46.47 3.43
C VAL A 167 -20.11 45.23 4.25
N ALA A 168 -21.42 45.00 4.47
CA ALA A 168 -21.89 43.80 5.16
C ALA A 168 -21.55 42.52 4.38
N GLU A 169 -21.78 42.50 3.06
CA GLU A 169 -21.40 41.38 2.18
C GLU A 169 -19.89 41.13 2.21
N LEU A 170 -19.07 42.18 2.26
CA LEU A 170 -17.61 42.08 2.35
C LEU A 170 -17.17 41.47 3.70
N GLN A 171 -17.81 41.87 4.80
CA GLN A 171 -17.58 41.27 6.11
C GLN A 171 -18.02 39.81 6.16
N GLU A 172 -19.14 39.46 5.54
CA GLU A 172 -19.66 38.10 5.48
C GLU A 172 -18.76 37.18 4.65
N LYS A 173 -18.25 37.67 3.51
CA LYS A 173 -17.23 36.96 2.71
C LYS A 173 -15.94 36.72 3.51
N ARG A 174 -15.47 37.72 4.26
CA ARG A 174 -14.30 37.58 5.14
C ARG A 174 -14.52 36.54 6.24
N LYS A 175 -15.70 36.52 6.88
CA LYS A 175 -16.07 35.50 7.87
C LYS A 175 -16.15 34.10 7.28
N LEU A 176 -16.71 33.96 6.08
CA LEU A 176 -16.74 32.69 5.36
C LEU A 176 -15.33 32.19 5.01
N GLU A 177 -14.44 33.09 4.60
CA GLU A 177 -13.04 32.76 4.35
C GLU A 177 -12.32 32.34 5.64
N GLU A 178 -12.53 33.05 6.75
CA GLU A 178 -12.03 32.66 8.07
C GLU A 178 -12.54 31.28 8.50
N LEU A 179 -13.84 30.99 8.32
CA LEU A 179 -14.42 29.68 8.61
C LEU A 179 -13.82 28.57 7.73
N LYS A 180 -13.56 28.85 6.44
CA LYS A 180 -12.87 27.91 5.55
C LYS A 180 -11.44 27.65 6.00
N VAL A 181 -10.71 28.69 6.43
CA VAL A 181 -9.35 28.56 6.97
C VAL A 181 -9.37 27.76 8.29
N GLN A 182 -10.32 28.03 9.18
CA GLN A 182 -10.49 27.28 10.43
C GLN A 182 -10.85 25.81 10.18
N SER A 183 -11.76 25.52 9.24
CA SER A 183 -12.09 24.14 8.85
C SER A 183 -10.90 23.40 8.26
N ARG A 184 -10.09 24.06 7.40
CA ARG A 184 -8.83 23.48 6.90
C ARG A 184 -7.85 23.21 8.04
N LYS A 185 -7.73 24.13 9.00
CA LYS A 185 -6.86 23.97 10.16
C LYS A 185 -7.31 22.82 11.06
N GLN A 186 -8.61 22.72 11.36
CA GLN A 186 -9.20 21.59 12.10
C GLN A 186 -8.90 20.26 11.41
N ARG A 187 -9.11 20.17 10.09
CA ARG A 187 -8.80 18.96 9.32
C ARG A 187 -7.31 18.58 9.38
N ILE A 188 -6.42 19.56 9.32
CA ILE A 188 -4.97 19.33 9.47
C ILE A 188 -4.62 18.85 10.88
N ASP A 189 -5.25 19.43 11.90
CA ASP A 189 -5.00 19.08 13.30
C ASP A 189 -5.57 17.69 13.64
N GLU A 190 -6.74 17.33 13.10
CA GLU A 190 -7.34 15.99 13.15
C GLU A 190 -6.44 14.96 12.45
N GLU A 191 -5.99 15.22 11.22
CA GLU A 191 -5.07 14.31 10.49
C GLU A 191 -3.75 14.13 11.24
N ARG A 192 -3.24 15.19 11.89
CA ARG A 192 -2.04 15.12 12.74
C ARG A 192 -2.30 14.36 14.04
N ALA A 193 -3.49 14.45 14.61
CA ALA A 193 -3.88 13.66 15.78
C ALA A 193 -4.00 12.18 15.43
N GLU A 194 -4.70 11.84 14.35
CA GLU A 194 -4.83 10.46 13.84
C GLU A 194 -3.46 9.83 13.54
N ARG A 195 -2.52 10.59 12.95
CA ARG A 195 -1.14 10.11 12.73
C ARG A 195 -0.41 9.84 14.04
N ARG A 196 -0.60 10.67 15.06
CA ARG A 196 -0.01 10.46 16.39
C ARG A 196 -0.61 9.22 17.06
N GLU A 197 -1.93 9.11 17.09
CA GLU A 197 -2.63 7.94 17.65
C GLU A 197 -2.25 6.65 16.91
N LYS A 198 -2.14 6.68 15.57
CA LYS A 198 -1.68 5.52 14.80
C LYS A 198 -0.23 5.16 15.11
N SER A 199 0.64 6.15 15.26
CA SER A 199 2.04 5.92 15.65
C SER A 199 2.14 5.37 17.07
N GLU A 200 1.32 5.85 18.00
CA GLU A 200 1.27 5.38 19.39
C GLU A 200 0.70 3.95 19.47
N MET A 201 -0.36 3.64 18.73
CA MET A 201 -0.89 2.29 18.61
C MET A 201 0.13 1.31 18.02
N GLN A 202 0.86 1.74 16.99
CA GLN A 202 1.90 0.93 16.38
C GLN A 202 3.08 0.73 17.32
N HIS A 203 3.47 1.78 18.07
CA HIS A 203 4.47 1.67 19.13
C HIS A 203 4.02 0.71 20.24
N HIS A 204 2.76 0.76 20.67
CA HIS A 204 2.20 -0.15 21.66
C HIS A 204 2.23 -1.61 21.20
N LEU A 205 1.87 -1.88 19.94
CA LEU A 205 1.95 -3.22 19.34
C LEU A 205 3.39 -3.73 19.27
N ASP A 206 4.35 -2.87 18.89
CA ASP A 206 5.76 -3.24 18.81
C ASP A 206 6.37 -3.47 20.21
N GLU A 207 5.97 -2.68 21.21
CA GLU A 207 6.32 -2.91 22.61
C GLU A 207 5.74 -4.22 23.14
N GLU A 208 4.48 -4.54 22.81
CA GLU A 208 3.85 -5.79 23.23
C GLU A 208 4.54 -7.00 22.57
N ARG A 209 4.89 -6.89 21.27
CA ARG A 209 5.70 -7.89 20.56
C ARG A 209 7.07 -8.05 21.20
N ARG A 210 7.77 -6.96 21.53
CA ARG A 210 9.07 -6.99 22.23
C ARG A 210 8.96 -7.66 23.59
N LYS A 211 7.92 -7.36 24.37
CA LYS A 211 7.66 -8.03 25.67
C LYS A 211 7.45 -9.53 25.49
N ARG A 212 6.65 -9.95 24.50
CA ARG A 212 6.44 -11.38 24.18
C ARG A 212 7.73 -12.08 23.75
N TYR A 213 8.59 -11.42 22.98
CA TYR A 213 9.90 -11.97 22.62
C TYR A 213 10.83 -12.07 23.84
N ALA A 214 10.91 -11.02 24.67
CA ALA A 214 11.71 -11.04 25.89
C ALA A 214 11.25 -12.10 26.89
N GLU A 215 9.94 -12.32 27.05
CA GLU A 215 9.40 -13.40 27.88
C GLU A 215 9.73 -14.79 27.33
N ASN A 216 9.68 -14.96 26.00
CA ASN A 216 10.06 -16.23 25.37
C ASN A 216 11.56 -16.51 25.48
N ASP A 217 12.39 -15.47 25.34
CA ASP A 217 13.85 -15.59 25.52
C ASP A 217 14.17 -15.90 26.98
N LYS A 218 13.51 -15.24 27.95
CA LYS A 218 13.64 -15.58 29.36
C LYS A 218 13.24 -17.04 29.65
N LYS A 219 12.15 -17.54 29.06
CA LYS A 219 11.75 -18.95 29.17
C LYS A 219 12.77 -19.90 28.53
N ARG A 220 13.40 -19.50 27.42
CA ARG A 220 14.49 -20.26 26.80
C ARG A 220 15.72 -20.30 27.70
N GLU A 221 16.12 -19.17 28.25
CA GLU A 221 17.23 -19.06 29.20
C GLU A 221 16.98 -19.88 30.46
N GLU A 222 15.78 -19.82 31.03
CA GLU A 222 15.37 -20.64 32.18
C GLU A 222 15.44 -22.14 31.86
N ARG A 223 14.99 -22.57 30.67
CA ARG A 223 15.14 -23.96 30.22
C ARG A 223 16.60 -24.37 30.03
N ILE A 224 17.42 -23.50 29.44
CA ILE A 224 18.86 -23.77 29.27
C ILE A 224 19.54 -23.87 30.64
N ALA A 225 19.21 -22.98 31.57
CA ALA A 225 19.72 -22.98 32.94
C ALA A 225 19.29 -24.25 33.69
N ALA A 226 18.03 -24.67 33.55
CA ALA A 226 17.54 -25.92 34.14
C ALA A 226 18.28 -27.14 33.58
N LEU A 227 18.48 -27.22 32.26
CA LEU A 227 19.26 -28.29 31.63
C LEU A 227 20.74 -28.26 32.06
N ALA A 228 21.33 -27.07 32.22
CA ALA A 228 22.70 -26.92 32.72
C ALA A 228 22.83 -27.34 34.19
N ALA A 229 21.84 -27.02 35.02
CA ALA A 229 21.76 -27.47 36.40
C ALA A 229 21.61 -29.00 36.49
N GLU A 230 20.76 -29.59 35.64
CA GLU A 230 20.59 -31.05 35.57
C GLU A 230 21.85 -31.77 35.08
N ARG A 231 22.58 -31.19 34.13
CA ARG A 231 23.91 -31.70 33.73
C ARG A 231 24.89 -31.64 34.91
N LYS A 232 24.96 -30.51 35.61
CA LYS A 232 25.84 -30.37 36.79
C LYS A 232 25.49 -31.38 37.90
N THR A 233 24.20 -31.63 38.17
CA THR A 233 23.81 -32.62 39.18
C THR A 233 24.15 -34.04 38.74
N ARG A 234 23.99 -34.37 37.46
CA ARG A 234 24.40 -35.66 36.89
C ARG A 234 25.92 -35.87 36.93
N ASP A 235 26.69 -34.83 36.58
CA ASP A 235 28.15 -34.87 36.65
C ASP A 235 28.60 -35.02 38.10
N LEU A 236 27.98 -34.30 39.04
CA LEU A 236 28.26 -34.44 40.47
C LEU A 236 27.88 -35.82 41.01
N SER A 237 26.76 -36.42 40.57
CA SER A 237 26.40 -37.78 40.97
C SER A 237 27.36 -38.82 40.40
N GLN A 238 27.79 -38.66 39.14
CA GLN A 238 28.81 -39.52 38.54
C GLN A 238 30.15 -39.40 39.26
N ILE A 239 30.57 -38.18 39.62
CA ILE A 239 31.78 -37.95 40.41
C ILE A 239 31.65 -38.60 41.79
N LYS A 240 30.50 -38.47 42.46
CA LYS A 240 30.25 -39.14 43.75
C LYS A 240 30.31 -40.66 43.61
N GLU A 241 29.71 -41.23 42.58
CA GLU A 241 29.73 -42.68 42.31
C GLU A 241 31.14 -43.17 41.97
N ILE A 242 31.95 -42.38 41.24
CA ILE A 242 33.37 -42.68 41.01
C ILE A 242 34.18 -42.59 42.31
N ILE A 243 33.92 -41.61 43.18
CA ILE A 243 34.58 -41.49 44.48
C ILE A 243 34.19 -42.65 45.39
N GLU A 244 32.91 -43.00 45.44
CA GLU A 244 32.37 -44.08 46.28
C GLU A 244 32.86 -45.46 45.79
N THR A 245 32.87 -45.71 44.48
CA THR A 245 33.48 -46.93 43.92
C THR A 245 34.99 -46.96 44.10
N SER A 246 35.68 -45.81 44.09
CA SER A 246 37.10 -45.70 44.42
C SER A 246 37.35 -45.96 45.92
N GLN A 247 36.50 -45.47 46.81
CA GLN A 247 36.56 -45.70 48.25
C GLN A 247 36.26 -47.16 48.58
N GLN A 248 35.21 -47.76 48.01
CA GLN A 248 34.91 -49.19 48.13
C GLN A 248 36.05 -50.05 47.59
N LYS A 249 36.67 -49.67 46.46
CA LYS A 249 37.88 -50.35 45.95
C LYS A 249 39.07 -50.17 46.88
N LYS A 250 39.28 -49.00 47.49
CA LYS A 250 40.34 -48.73 48.46
C LYS A 250 40.12 -49.45 49.79
N GLU A 251 38.87 -49.60 50.25
CA GLU A 251 38.49 -50.36 51.43
C GLU A 251 38.62 -51.86 51.17
N ALA A 252 38.19 -52.35 50.00
CA ALA A 252 38.43 -53.72 49.57
C ALA A 252 39.93 -54.02 49.40
N MET A 253 40.73 -53.05 48.93
CA MET A 253 42.18 -53.13 48.87
C MET A 253 42.82 -53.07 50.26
N ARG A 254 42.34 -52.23 51.18
CA ARG A 254 42.83 -52.17 52.56
C ARG A 254 42.55 -53.47 53.29
N LYS A 255 41.36 -54.04 53.14
CA LYS A 255 40.98 -55.32 53.71
C LYS A 255 41.82 -56.49 53.14
N LYS A 256 42.12 -56.45 51.84
CA LYS A 256 43.03 -57.41 51.19
C LYS A 256 44.52 -57.18 51.50
N LEU A 257 44.95 -55.94 51.76
CA LEU A 257 46.32 -55.60 52.12
C LEU A 257 46.61 -55.86 53.60
N GLU A 258 45.61 -55.80 54.49
CA GLU A 258 45.73 -56.28 55.87
C GLU A 258 45.85 -57.80 55.91
N GLU A 259 45.06 -58.54 55.11
CA GLU A 259 45.16 -60.01 55.02
C GLU A 259 46.43 -60.50 54.27
N ALA A 260 47.02 -59.70 53.38
CA ALA A 260 48.23 -60.06 52.65
C ALA A 260 49.54 -59.61 53.32
N ARG A 261 49.52 -58.63 54.23
CA ARG A 261 50.72 -58.16 54.95
C ARG A 261 51.29 -59.18 55.93
N GLU A 262 50.49 -60.15 56.38
CA GLU A 262 50.96 -61.25 57.23
C GLU A 262 51.57 -62.42 56.44
N ARG A 263 51.28 -62.56 55.13
CA ARG A 263 51.81 -63.67 54.30
C ARG A 263 52.98 -63.28 53.39
N LYS A 264 53.23 -61.98 53.18
CA LYS A 264 54.16 -61.49 52.14
C LYS A 264 55.53 -61.03 52.63
N ILE A 265 55.89 -61.29 53.90
CA ILE A 265 57.22 -60.95 54.43
C ILE A 265 58.26 -62.06 54.15
N GLU A 266 57.82 -63.29 53.84
CA GLU A 266 58.74 -64.42 53.56
C GLU A 266 58.98 -64.71 52.07
N GLU A 267 58.07 -64.34 51.15
CA GLU A 267 58.22 -64.65 49.71
C GLU A 267 58.92 -63.56 48.88
N ASP A 268 58.96 -62.30 49.36
CA ASP A 268 59.42 -61.13 48.57
C ASP A 268 60.95 -61.04 48.41
N LYS A 269 61.76 -61.96 48.95
CA LYS A 269 63.24 -61.95 48.77
C LYS A 269 63.76 -62.78 47.59
N ALA A 270 62.93 -63.65 46.99
CA ALA A 270 63.33 -64.48 45.84
C ALA A 270 62.76 -64.01 44.49
N ALA A 271 61.60 -63.33 44.47
CA ALA A 271 60.93 -62.93 43.23
C ALA A 271 61.48 -61.64 42.57
N HIS A 272 62.29 -60.85 43.29
CA HIS A 272 62.70 -59.52 42.82
C HIS A 272 63.73 -59.50 41.68
N ALA A 273 64.43 -60.61 41.41
CA ALA A 273 65.41 -60.70 40.33
C ALA A 273 64.79 -61.11 38.98
N GLU A 274 63.81 -62.02 38.96
CA GLU A 274 63.11 -62.43 37.72
C GLU A 274 62.10 -61.36 37.25
N ILE A 275 61.46 -60.66 38.19
CA ILE A 275 60.55 -59.54 37.88
C ILE A 275 61.31 -58.37 37.22
N ALA A 276 62.58 -58.13 37.57
CA ALA A 276 63.34 -57.03 36.99
C ALA A 276 63.61 -57.21 35.48
N VAL A 277 63.89 -58.45 35.04
CA VAL A 277 64.13 -58.78 33.63
C VAL A 277 62.83 -58.73 32.82
N HIS A 278 61.74 -59.32 33.32
CA HIS A 278 60.43 -59.22 32.68
C HIS A 278 59.90 -57.78 32.62
N LYS A 279 60.16 -56.99 33.66
CA LYS A 279 59.77 -55.57 33.73
C LYS A 279 60.56 -54.68 32.78
N GLU A 280 61.78 -55.04 32.41
CA GLU A 280 62.53 -54.33 31.36
C GLU A 280 62.03 -54.67 29.95
N GLU A 281 61.64 -55.93 29.70
CA GLU A 281 61.02 -56.32 28.43
C GLU A 281 59.61 -55.74 28.28
N GLU A 282 58.80 -55.74 29.35
CA GLU A 282 57.50 -55.08 29.39
C GLU A 282 57.63 -53.58 29.18
N LYS A 283 58.60 -52.90 29.81
CA LYS A 283 58.88 -51.48 29.57
C LYS A 283 59.23 -51.21 28.09
N LYS A 284 59.96 -52.09 27.42
CA LYS A 284 60.26 -51.93 25.98
C LYS A 284 59.01 -52.11 25.10
N VAL A 285 58.11 -53.02 25.48
CA VAL A 285 56.82 -53.21 24.78
C VAL A 285 55.86 -52.06 25.07
N GLU A 286 55.84 -51.56 26.31
CA GLU A 286 55.03 -50.43 26.76
C GLU A 286 55.50 -49.13 26.12
N GLN A 287 56.81 -48.86 26.05
CA GLN A 287 57.37 -47.75 25.28
C GLN A 287 56.99 -47.81 23.80
N LYS A 288 56.97 -49.00 23.18
CA LYS A 288 56.51 -49.16 21.79
C LYS A 288 55.00 -48.92 21.65
N ARG A 289 54.20 -49.29 22.65
CA ARG A 289 52.75 -49.00 22.68
C ARG A 289 52.51 -47.51 22.86
N ASP A 290 53.22 -46.87 23.77
CA ASP A 290 53.13 -45.44 24.05
C ASP A 290 53.59 -44.61 22.85
N GLN A 291 54.66 -45.02 22.17
CA GLN A 291 55.08 -44.40 20.90
C GLN A 291 54.00 -44.52 19.83
N LYS A 292 53.40 -45.70 19.65
CA LYS A 292 52.29 -45.88 18.68
C LYS A 292 51.04 -45.09 19.06
N ILE A 293 50.72 -44.98 20.35
CA ILE A 293 49.61 -44.16 20.86
C ILE A 293 49.92 -42.68 20.64
N ALA A 294 51.15 -42.24 20.90
CA ALA A 294 51.60 -40.87 20.68
C ALA A 294 51.57 -40.50 19.19
N GLU A 295 52.04 -41.36 18.30
CA GLU A 295 51.96 -41.17 16.84
C GLU A 295 50.51 -41.10 16.37
N ARG A 296 49.64 -42.00 16.85
CA ARG A 296 48.20 -41.97 16.53
C ARG A 296 47.55 -40.66 17.02
N ASN A 297 47.87 -40.23 18.24
CA ASN A 297 47.35 -38.99 18.81
C ASN A 297 47.91 -37.76 18.08
N ALA A 298 49.15 -37.81 17.61
CA ALA A 298 49.74 -36.76 16.79
C ALA A 298 49.02 -36.65 15.44
N ARG A 299 48.72 -37.78 14.77
CA ARG A 299 47.92 -37.80 13.53
C ARG A 299 46.51 -37.27 13.75
N LEU A 300 45.85 -37.65 14.85
CA LEU A 300 44.53 -37.14 15.20
C LEU A 300 44.55 -35.64 15.47
N LYS A 301 45.53 -35.14 16.22
CA LYS A 301 45.71 -33.70 16.47
C LYS A 301 46.01 -32.93 15.18
N GLN A 302 46.79 -33.52 14.27
CA GLN A 302 47.08 -32.90 12.98
C GLN A 302 45.81 -32.84 12.10
N ALA A 303 45.05 -33.93 12.02
CA ALA A 303 43.76 -33.96 11.31
C ALA A 303 42.74 -32.97 11.92
N GLU A 304 42.71 -32.84 13.26
CA GLU A 304 41.88 -31.86 13.95
C GLU A 304 42.29 -30.42 13.60
N ARG A 305 43.60 -30.13 13.60
CA ARG A 305 44.11 -28.80 13.18
C ARG A 305 43.78 -28.49 11.72
N GLU A 306 43.94 -29.46 10.83
CA GLU A 306 43.60 -29.31 9.41
C GLU A 306 42.09 -29.08 9.22
N TYR A 307 41.25 -29.81 9.95
CA TYR A 307 39.80 -29.62 9.94
C TYR A 307 39.38 -28.25 10.49
N LEU A 308 39.98 -27.81 11.61
CA LEU A 308 39.72 -26.49 12.18
C LEU A 308 40.20 -25.37 11.25
N ALA A 309 41.35 -25.52 10.60
CA ALA A 309 41.86 -24.58 9.61
C ALA A 309 40.95 -24.51 8.37
N TYR A 310 40.47 -25.66 7.87
CA TYR A 310 39.50 -25.72 6.78
C TYR A 310 38.19 -25.04 7.16
N ARG A 311 37.68 -25.31 8.37
CA ARG A 311 36.44 -24.71 8.88
C ARG A 311 36.58 -23.20 9.07
N GLN A 312 37.73 -22.74 9.57
CA GLN A 312 38.01 -21.30 9.71
C GLN A 312 38.04 -20.62 8.35
N LYS A 313 38.75 -21.18 7.36
CA LYS A 313 38.72 -20.68 5.97
C LYS A 313 37.30 -20.61 5.42
N ARG A 314 36.46 -21.62 5.68
CA ARG A 314 35.08 -21.62 5.23
C ARG A 314 34.22 -20.55 5.91
N ILE A 315 34.47 -20.27 7.19
CA ILE A 315 33.82 -19.16 7.91
C ILE A 315 34.25 -17.83 7.29
N ASP A 316 35.53 -17.66 7.00
CA ASP A 316 36.08 -16.45 6.42
C ASP A 316 35.55 -16.22 4.99
N GLU A 317 35.43 -17.27 4.17
CA GLU A 317 34.78 -17.22 2.85
C GLU A 317 33.32 -16.76 2.94
N ILE A 318 32.53 -17.32 3.87
CA ILE A 318 31.13 -16.92 4.06
C ILE A 318 31.04 -15.47 4.57
N ALA A 319 31.98 -15.04 5.41
CA ALA A 319 32.04 -13.66 5.89
C ALA A 319 32.38 -12.69 4.75
N GLN A 320 33.32 -13.06 3.87
CA GLN A 320 33.64 -12.29 2.66
C GLN A 320 32.46 -12.23 1.69
N GLU A 321 31.79 -13.35 1.41
CA GLU A 321 30.60 -13.38 0.54
C GLU A 321 29.48 -12.47 1.08
N LYS A 322 29.26 -12.45 2.40
CA LYS A 322 28.31 -11.53 3.03
C LYS A 322 28.73 -10.07 2.89
N LEU A 323 30.01 -9.77 3.10
CA LEU A 323 30.54 -8.41 2.98
C LEU A 323 30.45 -7.92 1.52
N GLU A 324 30.74 -8.80 0.55
CA GLU A 324 30.56 -8.54 -0.88
C GLU A 324 29.09 -8.31 -1.22
N ALA A 325 28.18 -9.15 -0.73
CA ALA A 325 26.74 -8.97 -0.94
C ALA A 325 26.21 -7.66 -0.32
N GLU A 326 26.68 -7.27 0.86
CA GLU A 326 26.36 -5.99 1.48
C GLU A 326 26.95 -4.81 0.67
N SER A 327 28.19 -4.94 0.20
CA SER A 327 28.83 -3.91 -0.64
C SER A 327 28.10 -3.73 -1.97
N ALA A 328 27.68 -4.84 -2.61
CA ALA A 328 26.90 -4.83 -3.84
C ALA A 328 25.51 -4.22 -3.61
N LYS A 329 24.86 -4.53 -2.49
CA LYS A 329 23.60 -3.89 -2.08
C LYS A 329 23.78 -2.38 -1.86
N GLN A 330 24.85 -1.96 -1.18
CA GLN A 330 25.15 -0.53 -0.99
C GLN A 330 25.45 0.17 -2.31
N ALA A 331 26.21 -0.45 -3.21
CA ALA A 331 26.50 0.08 -4.54
C ALA A 331 25.21 0.25 -5.35
N TYR A 332 24.34 -0.78 -5.37
CA TYR A 332 23.03 -0.72 -6.02
C TYR A 332 22.14 0.40 -5.46
N LEU A 333 22.11 0.57 -4.12
CA LEU A 333 21.35 1.64 -3.49
C LEU A 333 21.91 3.03 -3.84
N ARG A 334 23.24 3.18 -3.90
CA ARG A 334 23.88 4.43 -4.34
C ARG A 334 23.56 4.74 -5.80
N GLU A 335 23.67 3.76 -6.68
CA GLU A 335 23.33 3.90 -8.10
C GLU A 335 21.85 4.26 -8.29
N ARG A 336 20.95 3.60 -7.55
CA ARG A 336 19.52 3.92 -7.61
C ARG A 336 19.21 5.31 -7.04
N ALA A 337 19.95 5.75 -6.03
CA ALA A 337 19.84 7.10 -5.50
C ALA A 337 20.35 8.16 -6.50
N THR A 338 21.47 7.90 -7.19
CA THR A 338 21.98 8.80 -8.24
C THR A 338 21.05 8.86 -9.44
N GLN A 339 20.44 7.74 -9.85
CA GLN A 339 19.41 7.72 -10.89
C GLN A 339 18.16 8.51 -10.49
N ARG A 340 17.70 8.40 -9.24
CA ARG A 340 16.59 9.22 -8.74
C ARG A 340 16.95 10.71 -8.71
N ALA A 341 18.17 11.03 -8.27
CA ALA A 341 18.66 12.41 -8.24
C ALA A 341 18.79 12.99 -9.65
N SER A 342 19.26 12.22 -10.64
CA SER A 342 19.34 12.68 -12.03
C SER A 342 17.96 12.87 -12.65
N GLN A 343 17.01 11.97 -12.39
CA GLN A 343 15.61 12.14 -12.82
C GLN A 343 14.96 13.37 -12.19
N LEU A 344 15.23 13.64 -10.90
CA LEU A 344 14.77 14.86 -10.24
C LEU A 344 15.40 16.10 -10.86
N ARG A 345 16.71 16.12 -11.12
CA ARG A 345 17.38 17.22 -11.82
C ARG A 345 16.77 17.46 -13.19
N GLN A 346 16.56 16.42 -14.00
CA GLN A 346 15.89 16.55 -15.30
C GLN A 346 14.46 17.10 -15.18
N LYS A 347 13.72 16.73 -14.13
CA LYS A 347 12.38 17.31 -13.88
C LYS A 347 12.48 18.78 -13.51
N HIS A 348 13.41 19.15 -12.64
CA HIS A 348 13.66 20.55 -12.28
C HIS A 348 14.10 21.38 -13.48
N GLU A 349 15.07 20.91 -14.27
CA GLU A 349 15.50 21.57 -15.52
C GLU A 349 14.34 21.75 -16.50
N LYS A 350 13.45 20.75 -16.63
CA LYS A 350 12.24 20.90 -17.44
C LYS A 350 11.30 21.97 -16.89
N ILE A 351 11.07 22.00 -15.58
CA ILE A 351 10.23 23.02 -14.94
C ILE A 351 10.85 24.41 -15.13
N GLU A 352 12.13 24.58 -14.85
CA GLU A 352 12.86 25.84 -15.06
C GLU A 352 12.81 26.30 -16.52
N ALA A 353 12.95 25.37 -17.48
CA ALA A 353 12.80 25.68 -18.90
C ALA A 353 11.37 26.09 -19.28
N TRP A 354 10.36 25.50 -18.64
CA TRP A 354 8.95 25.90 -18.80
C TRP A 354 8.69 27.28 -18.19
N GLU A 355 9.20 27.55 -17.00
CA GLU A 355 9.11 28.84 -16.32
C GLU A 355 9.80 29.93 -17.16
N THR A 356 11.00 29.67 -17.66
CA THR A 356 11.72 30.61 -18.55
C THR A 356 10.91 30.92 -19.80
N LYS A 357 10.31 29.91 -20.45
CA LYS A 357 9.44 30.11 -21.62
C LYS A 357 8.14 30.84 -21.29
N ASP A 358 7.63 30.70 -20.06
CA ASP A 358 6.43 31.41 -19.61
C ASP A 358 6.74 32.87 -19.28
N ASP A 359 7.89 33.13 -18.64
CA ASP A 359 8.42 34.46 -18.41
C ASP A 359 8.68 35.18 -19.74
N GLU A 360 9.28 34.52 -20.72
CA GLU A 360 9.47 35.06 -22.07
C GLU A 360 8.13 35.39 -22.74
N ARG A 361 7.12 34.50 -22.65
CA ARG A 361 5.77 34.75 -23.16
C ARG A 361 5.12 35.94 -22.46
N THR A 362 5.26 36.04 -21.15
CA THR A 362 4.76 37.14 -20.32
C THR A 362 5.42 38.45 -20.70
N GLN A 363 6.75 38.49 -20.79
CA GLN A 363 7.50 39.67 -21.23
C GLN A 363 7.13 40.10 -22.65
N ASN A 364 6.95 39.14 -23.57
CA ASN A 364 6.54 39.44 -24.93
C ASN A 364 5.10 39.97 -24.99
N ASN A 365 4.19 39.44 -24.17
CA ASN A 365 2.83 39.97 -24.04
C ASN A 365 2.84 41.38 -23.46
N MET A 366 3.61 41.63 -22.40
CA MET A 366 3.79 42.96 -21.83
C MET A 366 4.37 43.96 -22.85
N LYS A 367 5.34 43.54 -23.68
CA LYS A 367 5.88 44.37 -24.77
C LYS A 367 4.83 44.67 -25.83
N LYS A 368 4.04 43.67 -26.26
CA LYS A 368 2.95 43.85 -27.24
C LYS A 368 1.85 44.77 -26.69
N GLU A 369 1.48 44.60 -25.44
CA GLU A 369 0.49 45.46 -24.78
C GLU A 369 1.01 46.88 -24.63
N HIS A 370 2.27 47.05 -24.21
CA HIS A 370 2.92 48.35 -24.16
C HIS A 370 2.92 49.03 -25.54
N GLN A 371 3.24 48.31 -26.62
CA GLN A 371 3.15 48.83 -27.99
C GLN A 371 1.72 49.23 -28.38
N ARG A 372 0.71 48.43 -28.03
CA ARG A 372 -0.70 48.78 -28.26
C ARG A 372 -1.11 50.02 -27.48
N ASN A 373 -0.67 50.15 -26.23
CA ASN A 373 -0.93 51.31 -25.39
C ASN A 373 -0.25 52.56 -25.97
N MET A 374 0.98 52.44 -26.48
CA MET A 374 1.65 53.53 -27.20
C MET A 374 0.89 53.95 -28.46
N LEU A 375 0.44 53.00 -29.28
CA LEU A 375 -0.38 53.31 -30.46
C LEU A 375 -1.73 53.95 -30.08
N MET A 376 -2.34 53.52 -28.98
CA MET A 376 -3.57 54.12 -28.46
C MET A 376 -3.31 55.55 -27.96
N LEU A 377 -2.19 55.80 -27.26
CA LEU A 377 -1.80 57.14 -26.84
C LEU A 377 -1.54 58.05 -28.04
N ASP A 378 -0.81 57.59 -29.05
CA ASP A 378 -0.57 58.31 -30.30
C ASP A 378 -1.91 58.62 -31.01
N HIS A 379 -2.85 57.67 -31.01
CA HIS A 379 -4.18 57.88 -31.57
C HIS A 379 -4.97 58.92 -30.76
N ILE A 380 -4.94 58.86 -29.43
CA ILE A 380 -5.57 59.86 -28.55
C ILE A 380 -4.94 61.23 -28.77
N GLU A 381 -3.62 61.33 -28.93
CA GLU A 381 -2.94 62.58 -29.25
C GLU A 381 -3.32 63.11 -30.63
N SER A 382 -3.45 62.23 -31.63
CA SER A 382 -3.94 62.58 -32.96
C SER A 382 -5.37 63.12 -32.90
N LEU A 383 -6.26 62.45 -32.16
CA LEU A 383 -7.62 62.92 -31.91
C LEU A 383 -7.65 64.24 -31.15
N ARG A 384 -6.78 64.45 -30.15
CA ARG A 384 -6.65 65.74 -29.46
C ARG A 384 -6.15 66.84 -30.38
N LYS A 385 -5.19 66.55 -31.27
CA LYS A 385 -4.72 67.50 -32.28
C LYS A 385 -5.82 67.83 -33.29
N GLN A 386 -6.59 66.84 -33.74
CA GLN A 386 -7.74 67.04 -34.63
C GLN A 386 -8.84 67.84 -33.93
N PHE A 387 -9.16 67.52 -32.68
CA PHE A 387 -10.15 68.24 -31.89
C PHE A 387 -9.72 69.68 -31.62
N ASN A 388 -8.45 69.91 -31.31
CA ASN A 388 -7.90 71.27 -31.16
C ASN A 388 -7.95 72.05 -32.47
N ARG A 389 -7.64 71.41 -33.62
CA ARG A 389 -7.83 72.04 -34.94
C ARG A 389 -9.29 72.36 -35.20
N GLN A 390 -10.21 71.43 -34.94
CA GLN A 390 -11.65 71.65 -35.07
C GLN A 390 -12.17 72.72 -34.12
N GLN A 391 -11.64 72.83 -32.90
CA GLN A 391 -11.97 73.91 -31.97
C GLN A 391 -11.43 75.25 -32.46
N GLN A 392 -10.21 75.29 -33.01
CA GLN A 392 -9.65 76.51 -33.61
C GLN A 392 -10.47 76.93 -34.84
N ASP A 393 -10.87 75.99 -35.68
CA ASP A 393 -11.74 76.22 -36.83
C ASP A 393 -13.16 76.63 -36.40
N ALA A 394 -13.69 76.06 -35.32
CA ALA A 394 -14.97 76.45 -34.75
C ALA A 394 -14.89 77.81 -34.08
N ALA A 395 -13.77 78.16 -33.44
CA ALA A 395 -13.53 79.47 -32.85
C ALA A 395 -13.38 80.55 -33.93
N SER A 396 -12.68 80.27 -35.02
CA SER A 396 -12.57 81.17 -36.17
C SER A 396 -13.92 81.34 -36.88
N ARG A 397 -14.69 80.26 -37.05
CA ARG A 397 -16.09 80.32 -37.53
C ARG A 397 -17.01 81.06 -36.56
N LYS A 398 -16.81 80.93 -35.24
CA LYS A 398 -17.59 81.64 -34.22
C LYS A 398 -17.24 83.12 -34.18
N GLN A 399 -15.99 83.50 -34.42
CA GLN A 399 -15.60 84.90 -34.62
C GLN A 399 -16.24 85.46 -35.91
N ALA A 400 -16.17 84.75 -37.03
CA ALA A 400 -16.82 85.15 -38.28
C ALA A 400 -18.36 85.20 -38.16
N SER A 401 -18.96 84.28 -37.40
CA SER A 401 -20.40 84.25 -37.12
C SER A 401 -20.83 85.31 -36.11
N LEU A 402 -19.97 85.71 -35.16
CA LEU A 402 -20.24 86.82 -34.24
C LEU A 402 -20.14 88.17 -34.95
N GLU A 403 -19.30 88.31 -35.98
CA GLU A 403 -19.30 89.46 -36.88
C GLU A 403 -20.59 89.52 -37.72
N GLN A 404 -21.03 88.39 -38.29
CA GLN A 404 -22.31 88.32 -39.01
C GLN A 404 -23.55 88.44 -38.11
N ARG A 405 -23.49 87.98 -36.84
CA ARG A 405 -24.59 88.15 -35.87
C ARG A 405 -24.74 89.58 -35.38
N LYS A 406 -23.64 90.34 -35.26
CA LYS A 406 -23.73 91.78 -34.94
C LYS A 406 -24.47 92.58 -36.02
N GLU A 407 -24.49 92.13 -37.27
CA GLU A 407 -25.30 92.73 -38.34
C GLU A 407 -26.74 92.18 -38.42
N ALA A 408 -26.96 90.90 -38.11
CA ALA A 408 -28.29 90.26 -38.24
C ALA A 408 -29.21 90.41 -37.00
N GLU A 409 -28.64 90.69 -35.81
CA GLU A 409 -29.40 90.76 -34.55
C GLU A 409 -30.14 92.10 -34.35
N ALA A 410 -29.87 93.11 -35.19
CA ALA A 410 -30.64 94.36 -35.24
C ALA A 410 -31.99 94.24 -35.99
N LYS A 411 -32.30 93.11 -36.63
CA LYS A 411 -33.45 93.01 -37.56
C LYS A 411 -34.45 91.87 -37.31
N ALA A 412 -34.28 91.04 -36.28
CA ALA A 412 -35.10 89.82 -36.13
C ALA A 412 -35.60 89.54 -34.69
N ALA A 413 -36.01 90.58 -33.97
CA ALA A 413 -36.59 90.46 -32.63
C ALA A 413 -38.13 90.55 -32.57
N ALA A 414 -38.83 90.81 -33.69
CA ALA A 414 -40.29 91.04 -33.68
C ALA A 414 -41.15 89.83 -34.15
N ASP A 415 -40.59 88.84 -34.86
CA ASP A 415 -41.40 87.75 -35.46
C ASP A 415 -41.46 86.45 -34.63
N ARG A 416 -40.88 86.42 -33.42
CA ARG A 416 -40.69 85.18 -32.65
C ARG A 416 -41.83 84.74 -31.73
N GLU A 417 -42.87 85.54 -31.53
CA GLU A 417 -43.94 85.17 -30.58
C GLU A 417 -45.08 84.35 -31.20
N ALA A 418 -45.32 84.44 -32.51
CA ALA A 418 -46.36 83.66 -33.18
C ALA A 418 -45.93 82.22 -33.56
N GLU A 419 -44.64 82.01 -33.91
CA GLU A 419 -44.11 80.67 -34.23
C GLU A 419 -44.00 79.74 -33.00
N ASN A 420 -43.85 80.33 -31.81
CA ASN A 420 -43.63 79.57 -30.58
C ASN A 420 -44.89 78.80 -30.12
N ALA A 421 -46.08 79.21 -30.53
CA ALA A 421 -47.33 78.49 -30.23
C ALA A 421 -47.48 77.21 -31.07
N HIS A 422 -47.15 77.25 -32.35
CA HIS A 422 -47.18 76.08 -33.25
C HIS A 422 -45.99 75.12 -32.99
N LYS A 423 -44.83 75.66 -32.61
CA LYS A 423 -43.69 74.84 -32.15
C LYS A 423 -44.00 74.12 -30.85
N ALA A 424 -44.68 74.74 -29.90
CA ALA A 424 -45.07 74.12 -28.64
C ALA A 424 -46.04 72.92 -28.82
N GLU A 425 -46.93 72.96 -29.83
CA GLU A 425 -47.83 71.84 -30.13
C GLU A 425 -47.09 70.65 -30.78
N MET A 426 -46.20 70.94 -31.73
CA MET A 426 -45.34 69.93 -32.35
C MET A 426 -44.29 69.36 -31.37
N GLU A 427 -43.83 70.16 -30.41
CA GLU A 427 -42.97 69.72 -29.31
C GLU A 427 -43.71 68.85 -28.31
N GLN A 428 -44.99 69.12 -28.00
CA GLN A 428 -45.80 68.21 -27.18
C GLN A 428 -45.99 66.85 -27.86
N ARG A 429 -46.20 66.80 -29.19
CA ARG A 429 -46.21 65.54 -29.96
C ARG A 429 -44.85 64.84 -29.97
N ARG A 430 -43.75 65.60 -30.07
CA ARG A 430 -42.39 65.04 -29.98
C ARG A 430 -42.09 64.50 -28.59
N LEU A 431 -42.47 65.20 -27.53
CA LEU A 431 -42.27 64.77 -26.15
C LEU A 431 -43.10 63.53 -25.81
N ALA A 432 -44.33 63.43 -26.32
CA ALA A 432 -45.13 62.20 -26.19
C ALA A 432 -44.47 61.01 -26.91
N ASN A 433 -43.94 61.22 -28.11
CA ASN A 433 -43.21 60.18 -28.85
C ASN A 433 -41.86 59.84 -28.20
N ILE A 434 -41.16 60.81 -27.61
CA ILE A 434 -39.92 60.60 -26.85
C ILE A 434 -40.24 59.80 -25.59
N SER A 435 -41.27 60.18 -24.84
CA SER A 435 -41.73 59.45 -23.65
C SER A 435 -42.16 58.02 -23.98
N HIS A 436 -42.85 57.79 -25.11
CA HIS A 436 -43.18 56.44 -25.57
C HIS A 436 -41.92 55.63 -25.93
N LYS A 437 -40.94 56.24 -26.60
CA LYS A 437 -39.66 55.60 -26.93
C LYS A 437 -38.81 55.34 -25.69
N GLU A 438 -38.83 56.23 -24.71
CA GLU A 438 -38.14 56.08 -23.43
C GLU A 438 -38.79 54.98 -22.60
N LYS A 439 -40.12 54.95 -22.50
CA LYS A 439 -40.83 53.85 -21.84
C LYS A 439 -40.55 52.50 -22.51
N HIS A 440 -40.52 52.44 -23.84
CA HIS A 440 -40.16 51.22 -24.57
C HIS A 440 -38.69 50.82 -24.35
N ARG A 441 -37.78 51.79 -24.17
CA ARG A 441 -36.38 51.51 -23.80
C ARG A 441 -36.28 51.03 -22.35
N GLU A 442 -37.07 51.61 -21.44
CA GLU A 442 -37.14 51.19 -20.04
C GLU A 442 -37.70 49.78 -19.93
N ASP A 443 -38.76 49.45 -20.66
CA ASP A 443 -39.35 48.10 -20.70
C ASP A 443 -38.32 47.09 -21.24
N LYS A 444 -37.66 47.39 -22.37
CA LYS A 444 -36.57 46.54 -22.91
C LYS A 444 -35.39 46.41 -21.97
N ASN A 445 -35.04 47.46 -21.24
CA ASN A 445 -33.94 47.44 -20.27
C ASN A 445 -34.33 46.66 -19.00
N GLN A 446 -35.59 46.72 -18.58
CA GLN A 446 -36.13 45.89 -17.51
C GLN A 446 -36.15 44.42 -17.92
N ASP A 447 -36.56 44.10 -19.14
CA ASP A 447 -36.55 42.75 -19.69
C ASP A 447 -35.11 42.21 -19.80
N TYR A 448 -34.16 43.03 -20.27
CA TYR A 448 -32.74 42.70 -20.27
C TYR A 448 -32.19 42.44 -18.86
N CYS A 449 -32.56 43.27 -17.88
CA CYS A 449 -32.15 43.09 -16.49
C CYS A 449 -32.79 41.84 -15.85
N ARG A 450 -34.03 41.49 -16.22
CA ARG A 450 -34.67 40.23 -15.80
C ARG A 450 -33.96 39.04 -16.45
N HIS A 451 -33.72 39.09 -17.75
CA HIS A 451 -32.99 38.06 -18.48
C HIS A 451 -31.58 37.83 -17.93
N ILE A 452 -30.82 38.88 -17.59
CA ILE A 452 -29.51 38.74 -16.93
C ILE A 452 -29.64 38.13 -15.53
N ARG A 453 -30.69 38.49 -14.78
CA ARG A 453 -30.92 37.90 -13.45
C ARG A 453 -31.23 36.42 -13.59
N ASP A 454 -32.05 36.04 -14.56
CA ASP A 454 -32.42 34.64 -14.83
C ASP A 454 -31.21 33.84 -15.35
N LEU A 455 -30.38 34.42 -16.23
CA LEU A 455 -29.11 33.83 -16.67
C LEU A 455 -28.14 33.62 -15.51
N LYS A 456 -27.97 34.60 -14.60
CA LYS A 456 -27.13 34.43 -13.41
C LYS A 456 -27.67 33.38 -12.45
N THR A 457 -29.00 33.23 -12.37
CA THR A 457 -29.63 32.20 -11.54
C THR A 457 -29.46 30.82 -12.16
N ALA A 458 -29.56 30.70 -13.50
CA ALA A 458 -29.29 29.48 -14.23
C ALA A 458 -27.80 29.08 -14.20
N GLU A 459 -26.89 30.06 -14.30
CA GLU A 459 -25.45 29.83 -14.18
C GLU A 459 -25.07 29.41 -12.75
N ALA A 460 -25.68 30.01 -11.72
CA ALA A 460 -25.50 29.59 -10.33
C ALA A 460 -26.02 28.16 -10.07
N LEU A 461 -27.11 27.76 -10.72
CA LEU A 461 -27.62 26.38 -10.67
C LEU A 461 -26.66 25.40 -11.37
N ARG A 462 -26.15 25.74 -12.56
CA ARG A 462 -25.12 24.94 -13.25
C ARG A 462 -23.83 24.80 -12.44
N LEU A 463 -23.39 25.87 -11.78
CA LEU A 463 -22.20 25.83 -10.94
C LEU A 463 -22.39 24.92 -9.72
N ARG A 464 -23.60 24.95 -9.13
CA ARG A 464 -23.97 24.05 -8.03
C ARG A 464 -24.00 22.59 -8.49
N GLU A 465 -24.57 22.33 -9.65
CA GLU A 465 -24.64 20.98 -10.25
C GLU A 465 -23.25 20.44 -10.60
N GLN A 466 -22.35 21.28 -11.13
CA GLN A 466 -20.94 20.93 -11.34
C GLN A 466 -20.22 20.64 -10.02
N MET A 467 -20.50 21.41 -8.96
CA MET A 467 -19.93 21.14 -7.64
C MET A 467 -20.45 19.81 -7.06
N GLU A 468 -21.73 19.50 -7.21
CA GLU A 468 -22.33 18.24 -6.80
C GLU A 468 -21.76 17.05 -7.59
N GLN A 469 -21.53 17.19 -8.91
CA GLN A 469 -20.85 16.16 -9.70
C GLN A 469 -19.40 15.93 -9.27
N VAL A 470 -18.67 16.99 -8.92
CA VAL A 470 -17.29 16.88 -8.41
C VAL A 470 -17.25 16.25 -7.01
N GLU A 471 -18.21 16.56 -6.14
CA GLU A 471 -18.35 15.89 -4.84
C GLU A 471 -18.70 14.41 -5.00
N TYR A 472 -19.65 14.08 -5.87
CA TYR A 472 -20.00 12.70 -6.19
C TYR A 472 -18.81 11.90 -6.74
N ALA A 473 -18.00 12.49 -7.63
CA ALA A 473 -16.78 11.85 -8.13
C ALA A 473 -15.73 11.64 -7.03
N LYS A 474 -15.60 12.61 -6.09
CA LYS A 474 -14.70 12.46 -4.93
C LYS A 474 -15.18 11.36 -3.99
N ASP A 475 -16.47 11.26 -3.73
CA ASP A 475 -17.03 10.23 -2.88
C ASP A 475 -16.90 8.84 -3.50
N GLN A 476 -17.10 8.70 -4.82
CA GLN A 476 -16.78 7.45 -5.53
C GLN A 476 -15.29 7.08 -5.41
N THR A 477 -14.37 8.04 -5.54
CA THR A 477 -12.93 7.73 -5.37
C THR A 477 -12.58 7.36 -3.93
N ARG A 478 -13.31 7.91 -2.94
CA ARG A 478 -13.15 7.56 -1.52
C ARG A 478 -13.68 6.15 -1.24
N GLU A 479 -14.85 5.81 -1.77
CA GLU A 479 -15.42 4.46 -1.67
C GLU A 479 -14.55 3.42 -2.37
N ALA A 480 -14.02 3.72 -3.57
CA ALA A 480 -13.12 2.82 -4.28
C ALA A 480 -11.86 2.51 -3.45
N ARG A 481 -11.28 3.52 -2.80
CA ARG A 481 -10.13 3.32 -1.88
C ARG A 481 -10.49 2.54 -0.64
N MET A 482 -11.71 2.69 -0.11
CA MET A 482 -12.19 1.91 1.03
C MET A 482 -12.37 0.44 0.64
N ARG A 483 -13.01 0.16 -0.50
CA ARG A 483 -13.16 -1.21 -1.02
C ARG A 483 -11.81 -1.85 -1.35
N GLU A 484 -10.87 -1.09 -1.89
CA GLU A 484 -9.51 -1.59 -2.15
C GLU A 484 -8.78 -1.96 -0.84
N ARG A 485 -8.94 -1.15 0.22
CA ARG A 485 -8.40 -1.47 1.56
C ARG A 485 -9.06 -2.69 2.19
N GLU A 486 -10.38 -2.82 2.04
CA GLU A 486 -11.12 -4.00 2.50
C GLU A 486 -10.66 -5.25 1.78
N PHE A 487 -10.55 -5.20 0.45
CA PHE A 487 -10.06 -6.30 -0.36
C PHE A 487 -8.61 -6.68 -0.01
N GLN A 488 -7.74 -5.69 0.24
CA GLN A 488 -6.37 -5.95 0.66
C GLN A 488 -6.32 -6.56 2.08
N SER A 489 -7.16 -6.08 2.99
CA SER A 489 -7.32 -6.68 4.32
C SER A 489 -7.84 -8.11 4.24
N GLU A 490 -8.78 -8.42 3.34
CA GLU A 490 -9.27 -9.78 3.11
C GLU A 490 -8.18 -10.69 2.53
N GLN A 491 -7.35 -10.20 1.59
CA GLN A 491 -6.20 -10.95 1.09
C GLN A 491 -5.16 -11.22 2.19
N ASP A 492 -4.87 -10.22 3.02
CA ASP A 492 -3.94 -10.36 4.15
C ASP A 492 -4.48 -11.34 5.21
N GLN A 493 -5.80 -11.31 5.49
CA GLN A 493 -6.46 -12.27 6.36
C GLN A 493 -6.44 -13.69 5.78
N ALA A 494 -6.68 -13.84 4.47
CA ALA A 494 -6.60 -15.14 3.80
C ALA A 494 -5.15 -15.69 3.82
N ALA A 495 -4.16 -14.84 3.58
CA ALA A 495 -2.75 -15.21 3.68
C ALA A 495 -2.36 -15.60 5.13
N ALA A 496 -2.86 -14.86 6.12
CA ALA A 496 -2.68 -15.18 7.54
C ALA A 496 -3.32 -16.53 7.91
N ALA A 497 -4.52 -16.83 7.41
CA ALA A 497 -5.19 -18.11 7.62
C ALA A 497 -4.43 -19.28 7.00
N ILE A 498 -3.89 -19.12 5.78
CA ILE A 498 -3.05 -20.13 5.12
C ILE A 498 -1.76 -20.36 5.92
N ASN A 499 -1.13 -19.29 6.41
CA ASN A 499 0.06 -19.42 7.24
C ASN A 499 -0.22 -20.08 8.60
N ALA A 500 -1.35 -19.78 9.23
CA ALA A 500 -1.78 -20.45 10.46
C ALA A 500 -1.99 -21.96 10.23
N LEU A 501 -2.63 -22.36 9.13
CA LEU A 501 -2.76 -23.76 8.72
C LEU A 501 -1.40 -24.43 8.46
N ARG A 502 -0.45 -23.71 7.84
CA ARG A 502 0.92 -24.22 7.65
C ARG A 502 1.64 -24.42 8.98
N GLU A 503 1.55 -23.47 9.90
CA GLU A 503 2.15 -23.58 11.24
C GLU A 503 1.52 -24.73 12.04
N GLU A 504 0.20 -24.92 11.96
CA GLU A 504 -0.47 -26.03 12.62
C GLU A 504 0.00 -27.38 12.04
N ASN A 505 0.13 -27.49 10.72
CA ASN A 505 0.66 -28.68 10.07
C ASN A 505 2.12 -28.95 10.43
N ILE A 506 2.95 -27.91 10.57
CA ILE A 506 4.33 -28.04 11.06
C ILE A 506 4.32 -28.55 12.51
N ARG A 507 3.50 -27.98 13.39
CA ARG A 507 3.35 -28.43 14.77
C ARG A 507 2.87 -29.88 14.87
N LYS A 508 1.94 -30.30 14.01
CA LYS A 508 1.52 -31.71 13.92
C LYS A 508 2.67 -32.62 13.55
N ARG A 509 3.44 -32.27 12.51
CA ARG A 509 4.62 -33.05 12.09
C ARG A 509 5.71 -33.10 13.16
N GLU A 510 5.93 -32.01 13.89
CA GLU A 510 6.86 -31.98 15.01
C GLU A 510 6.40 -32.89 16.15
N LYS A 511 5.12 -32.83 16.54
CA LYS A 511 4.54 -33.75 17.53
C LYS A 511 4.67 -35.21 17.10
N GLU A 512 4.33 -35.54 15.86
CA GLU A 512 4.49 -36.91 15.33
C GLU A 512 5.95 -37.38 15.34
N ARG A 513 6.89 -36.49 15.03
CA ARG A 513 8.34 -36.79 15.09
C ARG A 513 8.78 -37.04 16.53
N ASP A 514 8.35 -36.19 17.45
CA ASP A 514 8.71 -36.29 18.86
C ASP A 514 8.06 -37.53 19.52
N GLU A 515 6.84 -37.88 19.14
CA GLU A 515 6.17 -39.14 19.52
C GLU A 515 6.91 -40.36 18.99
N LYS A 516 7.32 -40.35 17.71
CA LYS A 516 8.15 -41.43 17.12
C LYS A 516 9.50 -41.55 17.83
N PHE A 517 10.11 -40.42 18.20
CA PHE A 517 11.35 -40.41 18.95
C PHE A 517 11.15 -40.97 20.36
N ALA A 518 10.08 -40.59 21.05
CA ALA A 518 9.72 -41.14 22.36
C ALA A 518 9.46 -42.65 22.30
N GLN A 519 8.77 -43.14 21.26
CA GLN A 519 8.57 -44.57 21.01
C GLN A 519 9.89 -45.30 20.77
N ALA A 520 10.76 -44.77 19.91
CA ALA A 520 12.08 -45.37 19.66
C ALA A 520 12.93 -45.46 20.94
N LEU A 521 12.86 -44.44 21.80
CA LEU A 521 13.58 -44.40 23.07
C LEU A 521 12.98 -45.36 24.11
N ALA A 522 11.67 -45.56 24.09
CA ALA A 522 11.00 -46.60 24.89
C ALA A 522 11.39 -48.01 24.42
N ASP A 523 11.43 -48.25 23.11
CA ASP A 523 11.86 -49.51 22.51
C ASP A 523 13.33 -49.81 22.82
N GLU A 524 14.20 -48.80 22.79
CA GLU A 524 15.60 -48.94 23.16
C GLU A 524 15.77 -49.30 24.65
N LYS A 525 15.00 -48.65 25.54
CA LYS A 525 14.95 -49.03 26.97
C LYS A 525 14.42 -50.44 27.18
N GLN A 526 13.41 -50.87 26.43
CA GLN A 526 12.91 -52.25 26.50
C GLN A 526 13.95 -53.25 26.00
N LYS A 527 14.66 -52.95 24.92
CA LYS A 527 15.78 -53.78 24.41
C LYS A 527 16.93 -53.84 25.39
N GLU A 528 17.28 -52.74 26.05
CA GLU A 528 18.29 -52.75 27.12
C GLU A 528 17.84 -53.59 28.32
N HIS A 529 16.55 -53.51 28.69
CA HIS A 529 16.01 -54.31 29.77
C HIS A 529 16.02 -55.80 29.41
N GLN A 530 15.63 -56.17 28.19
CA GLN A 530 15.76 -57.53 27.67
C GLN A 530 17.22 -58.00 27.66
N ARG A 531 18.17 -57.18 27.19
CA ARG A 531 19.61 -57.50 27.25
C ARG A 531 20.10 -57.73 28.67
N LYS A 532 19.60 -56.96 29.66
CA LYS A 532 19.93 -57.16 31.08
C LYS A 532 19.37 -58.48 31.60
N LEU A 533 18.12 -58.82 31.24
CA LEU A 533 17.50 -60.10 31.58
C LEU A 533 18.24 -61.28 30.92
N GLU A 534 18.62 -61.17 29.64
CA GLU A 534 19.44 -62.16 28.95
C GLU A 534 20.82 -62.33 29.59
N GLN A 535 21.48 -61.24 29.99
CA GLN A 535 22.75 -61.31 30.71
C GLN A 535 22.60 -61.98 32.08
N GLN A 536 21.49 -61.73 32.79
CA GLN A 536 21.19 -62.40 34.06
C GLN A 536 20.89 -63.88 33.85
N ALA A 537 20.10 -64.23 32.83
CA ALA A 537 19.82 -65.62 32.45
C ALA A 537 21.11 -66.36 32.06
N ARG A 538 22.01 -65.72 31.30
CA ARG A 538 23.30 -66.28 30.91
C ARG A 538 24.27 -66.44 32.10
N LYS A 539 24.22 -65.53 33.08
CA LYS A 539 24.94 -65.69 34.35
C LYS A 539 24.37 -66.84 35.18
N HIS A 540 23.05 -67.00 35.22
CA HIS A 540 22.40 -68.11 35.91
C HIS A 540 22.74 -69.45 35.26
N GLN A 541 22.71 -69.52 33.92
CA GLN A 541 23.09 -70.71 33.17
C GLN A 541 24.58 -71.07 33.40
N ARG A 542 25.48 -70.08 33.47
CA ARG A 542 26.88 -70.33 33.83
C ARG A 542 27.05 -70.86 35.24
N ARG A 543 26.28 -70.34 36.21
CA ARG A 543 26.30 -70.86 37.59
C ARG A 543 25.82 -72.31 37.65
N GLN A 544 24.75 -72.65 36.94
CA GLN A 544 24.28 -74.04 36.84
C GLN A 544 25.33 -74.96 36.20
N GLN A 545 26.02 -74.51 35.14
CA GLN A 545 27.11 -75.29 34.53
C GLN A 545 28.34 -75.42 35.44
N GLU A 546 28.63 -74.42 36.26
CA GLU A 546 29.70 -74.46 37.27
C GLU A 546 29.31 -75.40 38.44
N GLU A 547 28.06 -75.39 38.88
CA GLU A 547 27.50 -76.31 39.88
C GLU A 547 27.53 -77.76 39.37
N GLU A 548 27.07 -78.03 38.15
CA GLU A 548 27.14 -79.36 37.53
C GLU A 548 28.59 -79.86 37.38
N ARG A 549 29.55 -78.96 37.10
CA ARG A 549 30.98 -79.30 37.04
C ARG A 549 31.57 -79.56 38.42
N ALA A 550 31.14 -78.80 39.42
CA ALA A 550 31.57 -79.00 40.81
C ALA A 550 31.02 -80.33 41.36
N GLU A 551 29.75 -80.64 41.09
CA GLU A 551 29.13 -81.92 41.45
C GLU A 551 29.83 -83.09 40.74
N LYS A 552 30.12 -83.00 39.44
CA LYS A 552 30.90 -84.02 38.73
C LYS A 552 32.30 -84.20 39.30
N SER A 553 33.00 -83.11 39.63
CA SER A 553 34.31 -83.19 40.28
C SER A 553 34.22 -83.85 41.66
N GLN A 554 33.14 -83.60 42.40
CA GLN A 554 32.90 -84.19 43.72
C GLN A 554 32.51 -85.66 43.61
N GLU A 555 31.75 -86.05 42.58
CA GLU A 555 31.47 -87.46 42.24
C GLU A 555 32.74 -88.21 41.85
N GLU A 556 33.61 -87.62 41.03
CA GLU A 556 34.91 -88.21 40.66
C GLU A 556 35.83 -88.36 41.89
N GLU A 557 35.88 -87.37 42.77
CA GLU A 557 36.64 -87.45 44.02
C GLU A 557 36.07 -88.53 44.95
N ASN A 558 34.75 -88.65 45.05
CA ASN A 558 34.08 -89.70 45.83
C ASN A 558 34.31 -91.09 45.23
N GLN A 559 34.36 -91.23 43.90
CA GLN A 559 34.74 -92.48 43.24
C GLN A 559 36.20 -92.85 43.53
N ARG A 560 37.13 -91.87 43.49
CA ARG A 560 38.53 -92.09 43.88
C ARG A 560 38.66 -92.47 45.35
N ARG A 561 37.89 -91.85 46.25
CA ARG A 561 37.84 -92.23 47.67
C ARG A 561 37.30 -93.63 47.87
N ARG A 562 36.26 -94.04 47.13
CA ARG A 562 35.73 -95.41 47.17
C ARG A 562 36.75 -96.44 46.67
N GLN A 563 37.47 -96.13 45.59
CA GLN A 563 38.56 -96.97 45.07
C GLN A 563 39.73 -97.08 46.07
N MET A 564 40.10 -95.97 46.70
CA MET A 564 41.10 -95.96 47.78
C MET A 564 40.65 -96.78 48.98
N GLN A 565 39.38 -96.65 49.40
CA GLN A 565 38.82 -97.47 50.48
C GLN A 565 38.79 -98.95 50.13
N THR A 566 38.55 -99.33 48.88
CA THR A 566 38.61 -100.74 48.47
C THR A 566 40.04 -101.27 48.50
N LEU A 567 41.02 -100.46 48.07
CA LEU A 567 42.45 -100.81 48.16
C LEU A 567 42.93 -100.87 49.61
N GLU A 568 42.45 -99.99 50.49
CA GLU A 568 42.72 -100.02 51.92
C GLU A 568 42.08 -101.24 52.58
N GLN A 569 40.84 -101.57 52.25
CA GLN A 569 40.20 -102.81 52.71
C GLN A 569 40.97 -104.04 52.25
N GLN A 570 41.46 -104.09 51.01
CA GLN A 570 42.32 -105.18 50.52
C GLN A 570 43.68 -105.24 51.24
N ARG A 571 44.24 -104.09 51.61
CA ARG A 571 45.47 -104.04 52.44
C ARG A 571 45.19 -104.50 53.85
N GLU A 572 44.08 -104.09 54.45
CA GLU A 572 43.66 -104.51 55.79
C GLU A 572 43.35 -106.00 55.84
N THR A 573 42.69 -106.56 54.82
CA THR A 573 42.46 -108.01 54.73
C THR A 573 43.79 -108.74 54.59
N MET A 574 44.72 -108.29 53.72
CA MET A 574 46.05 -108.89 53.64
C MET A 574 46.86 -108.76 54.94
N ILE A 575 46.74 -107.66 55.67
CA ILE A 575 47.39 -107.47 56.97
C ILE A 575 46.76 -108.40 58.01
N ARG A 576 45.42 -108.54 58.01
CA ARG A 576 44.68 -109.43 58.90
C ARG A 576 45.01 -110.88 58.60
N ASP A 577 45.09 -111.26 57.34
CA ASP A 577 45.50 -112.60 56.89
C ASP A 577 46.96 -112.88 57.27
N ARG A 578 47.87 -111.92 57.10
CA ARG A 578 49.25 -112.03 57.61
C ARG A 578 49.31 -112.12 59.13
N ALA A 579 48.44 -111.42 59.86
CA ALA A 579 48.37 -111.49 61.32
C ALA A 579 47.82 -112.84 61.79
N VAL A 580 46.82 -113.39 61.09
CA VAL A 580 46.30 -114.74 61.31
C VAL A 580 47.36 -115.78 60.98
N GLU A 581 48.11 -115.62 59.89
CA GLU A 581 49.22 -116.49 59.52
C GLU A 581 50.37 -116.40 60.53
N ARG A 582 50.66 -115.21 61.06
CA ARG A 582 51.65 -115.01 62.13
C ARG A 582 51.20 -115.64 63.44
N ASN A 583 49.93 -115.48 63.82
CA ASN A 583 49.33 -116.16 64.97
C ASN A 583 49.32 -117.69 64.77
N LYS A 584 49.11 -118.18 63.56
CA LYS A 584 49.17 -119.61 63.23
C LYS A 584 50.60 -120.14 63.37
N ARG A 585 51.61 -119.38 62.90
CA ARG A 585 53.04 -119.68 63.09
C ARG A 585 53.47 -119.57 64.56
N GLU A 586 52.86 -118.70 65.36
CA GLU A 586 53.12 -118.60 66.79
C GLU A 586 52.44 -119.72 67.59
N GLN A 587 51.24 -120.16 67.18
CA GLN A 587 50.60 -121.37 67.73
C GLN A 587 51.34 -122.66 67.33
N GLU A 588 51.98 -122.70 66.16
CA GLU A 588 52.85 -123.79 65.72
C GLU A 588 54.20 -123.83 66.46
N ARG A 589 54.66 -122.72 67.06
CA ARG A 589 55.90 -122.67 67.87
C ARG A 589 55.77 -123.29 69.28
N HIS A 590 54.55 -123.56 69.75
CA HIS A 590 54.30 -124.15 71.09
C HIS A 590 53.90 -125.63 71.07
N LYS A 591 54.06 -126.34 69.95
CA LYS A 591 53.88 -127.80 69.87
C LYS A 591 55.20 -128.48 69.42
N PRO A 592 55.81 -129.35 70.26
CA PRO A 592 56.98 -130.11 69.84
C PRO A 592 56.57 -131.19 68.83
N GLY A 593 57.33 -131.31 67.74
CA GLY A 593 57.14 -132.35 66.71
C GLY A 593 57.34 -133.78 67.24
N PRO A 594 57.21 -134.84 66.42
CA PRO A 594 57.63 -134.86 65.00
C PRO A 594 56.67 -135.62 64.04
N GLY A 595 56.94 -135.52 62.73
CA GLY A 595 56.60 -136.61 61.81
C GLY A 595 55.86 -136.24 60.52
N ASP A 596 56.63 -136.27 59.44
CA ASP A 596 56.34 -137.03 58.21
C ASP A 596 55.51 -136.45 57.03
N HIS A 597 55.99 -136.86 55.84
CA HIS A 597 55.45 -136.77 54.48
C HIS A 597 55.37 -135.38 53.80
N ALA A 598 56.26 -135.03 52.86
CA ALA A 598 56.41 -135.55 51.49
C ALA A 598 55.22 -135.25 50.57
N SER A 599 55.38 -134.28 49.65
CA SER A 599 55.13 -134.38 48.20
C SER A 599 54.59 -133.09 47.54
N GLN A 600 55.23 -132.77 46.40
CA GLN A 600 54.68 -132.16 45.18
C GLN A 600 54.25 -130.67 45.14
N ALA A 601 55.07 -129.91 44.41
CA ALA A 601 54.63 -128.86 43.46
C ALA A 601 54.19 -129.55 42.13
N PRO A 602 53.83 -128.86 41.02
CA PRO A 602 53.70 -127.41 40.76
C PRO A 602 52.54 -127.02 39.77
N VAL A 603 52.49 -125.73 39.33
CA VAL A 603 51.95 -125.22 38.02
C VAL A 603 50.40 -125.28 37.84
N THR A 604 49.63 -124.30 37.36
CA THR A 604 49.68 -123.42 36.16
C THR A 604 48.53 -122.40 36.24
N ALA A 605 48.70 -121.25 35.55
CA ALA A 605 47.75 -120.55 34.64
C ALA A 605 46.34 -120.17 35.14
N GLU A 606 45.61 -119.18 34.65
CA GLU A 606 45.72 -118.06 33.71
C GLU A 606 44.40 -117.28 33.89
N GLY A 607 44.37 -116.01 33.52
CA GLY A 607 43.19 -115.14 33.60
C GLY A 607 43.57 -113.69 33.76
#